data_AF-A0A944UJ21-F1
#
_entry.id   AF-A0A944UJ21-F1
#
_cell.length_a   1.000
_cell.length_b   1.000
_cell.length_c   1.000
_cell.angle_alpha   90.00
_cell.angle_beta   90.00
_cell.angle_gamma   90.00
#
_symmetry.space_group_name_H-M   'P 1'
#
loop_
_entity.id
_entity.type
_entity.pdbx_description
1 polymer ?
#
loop_
_entity_poly.entity_id
_entity_poly.type
_entity_poly.pdbx_seq_one_letter_code
_entity_poly.pdbx_strand_id
1 'polypeptide(L)'
;MLYKILFGIFIVVILAALIFGPKALRVYNFIHLFDEDKISNNFININKVFPTTPIAKSKSPHVFVKRAFELPEFYELDGKTYNLEESLDYFKSDGLIVLHKGDLLYESYWQGNSKDTNHISWSVAKSFLSALIGIAYHDGLIADLNDPITKYLKDFIGTGYENVPIRDILQMSSGVVFNEDYADP
;
A
#
# COMPACT_ATOMS: atom_id res chain seq x y z
N MET A 1 -2.99 -54.73 -4.61
CA MET A 1 -3.43 -53.85 -5.72
C MET A 1 -3.99 -52.53 -5.20
N LEU A 2 -4.92 -52.55 -4.24
CA LEU A 2 -5.56 -51.37 -3.64
C LEU A 2 -4.57 -50.34 -3.05
N TYR A 3 -3.55 -50.78 -2.29
CA TYR A 3 -2.55 -49.88 -1.69
C TYR A 3 -1.77 -49.05 -2.72
N LYS A 4 -1.44 -49.63 -3.89
CA LYS A 4 -0.74 -48.91 -4.97
C LYS A 4 -1.64 -47.83 -5.61
N ILE A 5 -2.93 -48.11 -5.74
CA ILE A 5 -3.93 -47.16 -6.26
C ILE A 5 -4.12 -46.01 -5.25
N LEU A 6 -4.29 -46.33 -3.96
CA LEU A 6 -4.41 -45.34 -2.89
C LEU A 6 -3.17 -44.44 -2.80
N PHE A 7 -1.98 -45.02 -2.94
CA PHE A 7 -0.73 -44.26 -2.96
C PHE A 7 -0.63 -43.32 -4.19
N GLY A 8 -1.06 -43.77 -5.36
CA GLY A 8 -1.13 -42.93 -6.56
C GLY A 8 -2.10 -41.75 -6.40
N ILE A 9 -3.29 -42.01 -5.85
CA ILE A 9 -4.29 -40.95 -5.54
C ILE A 9 -3.71 -39.96 -4.54
N PHE A 10 -3.05 -40.43 -3.49
CA PHE A 10 -2.42 -39.58 -2.49
C PHE A 10 -1.37 -38.64 -3.10
N ILE A 11 -0.52 -39.14 -4.00
CA ILE A 11 0.45 -38.30 -4.73
C ILE A 11 -0.26 -37.25 -5.58
N VAL A 12 -1.31 -37.63 -6.32
CA VAL A 12 -2.07 -36.68 -7.15
C VAL A 12 -2.72 -35.58 -6.30
N VAL A 13 -3.28 -35.94 -5.13
CA VAL A 13 -3.87 -34.97 -4.20
C VAL A 13 -2.81 -34.02 -3.64
N ILE A 14 -1.62 -34.54 -3.26
CA ILE A 14 -0.51 -33.68 -2.80
C ILE A 14 -0.05 -32.74 -3.92
N LEU A 15 0.13 -33.26 -5.14
CA LEU A 15 0.55 -32.44 -6.28
C LEU A 15 -0.49 -31.35 -6.59
N ALA A 16 -1.78 -31.70 -6.58
CA ALA A 16 -2.85 -30.73 -6.73
C ALA A 16 -2.84 -29.69 -5.61
N ALA A 17 -2.66 -30.08 -4.35
CA ALA A 17 -2.57 -29.16 -3.23
C ALA A 17 -1.37 -28.20 -3.34
N LEU A 18 -0.21 -28.69 -3.80
CA LEU A 18 0.97 -27.87 -4.03
C LEU A 18 0.79 -26.88 -5.19
N ILE A 19 0.09 -27.29 -6.26
CA ILE A 19 -0.16 -26.46 -7.45
C ILE A 19 -1.26 -25.41 -7.19
N PHE A 20 -2.38 -25.83 -6.59
CA PHE A 20 -3.58 -25.00 -6.46
C PHE A 20 -3.73 -24.34 -5.09
N GLY A 21 -3.17 -24.95 -4.02
CA GLY A 21 -3.27 -24.44 -2.65
C GLY A 21 -2.80 -22.99 -2.49
N PRO A 22 -1.62 -22.59 -3.02
CA PRO A 22 -1.17 -21.21 -2.93
C PRO A 22 -2.12 -20.20 -3.61
N LYS A 23 -2.72 -20.58 -4.74
CA LYS A 23 -3.70 -19.73 -5.44
C LYS A 23 -5.01 -19.66 -4.66
N ALA A 24 -5.48 -20.77 -4.12
CA ALA A 24 -6.68 -20.81 -3.29
C ALA A 24 -6.52 -19.96 -2.02
N LEU A 25 -5.36 -20.06 -1.35
CA LEU A 25 -5.05 -19.24 -0.17
C LEU A 25 -4.99 -17.75 -0.52
N ARG A 26 -4.42 -17.40 -1.68
CA ARG A 26 -4.39 -16.03 -2.17
C ARG A 26 -5.81 -15.48 -2.38
N VAL A 27 -6.67 -16.25 -3.04
CA VAL A 27 -8.07 -15.87 -3.26
C VAL A 27 -8.81 -15.72 -1.93
N TYR A 28 -8.60 -16.65 -0.99
CA TYR A 28 -9.16 -16.56 0.35
C TYR A 28 -8.75 -15.25 1.05
N ASN A 29 -7.45 -14.93 1.08
CA ASN A 29 -6.96 -13.70 1.70
C ASN A 29 -7.45 -12.44 0.97
N PHE A 30 -7.68 -12.51 -0.34
CA PHE A 30 -8.22 -11.40 -1.12
C PHE A 30 -9.70 -11.13 -0.80
N ILE A 31 -10.53 -12.18 -0.75
CA ILE A 31 -11.95 -12.07 -0.40
C ILE A 31 -12.11 -11.49 1.01
N HIS A 32 -11.23 -11.90 1.93
CA HIS A 32 -11.23 -11.48 3.32
C HIS A 32 -10.25 -10.34 3.60
N LEU A 33 -9.85 -9.58 2.58
CA LEU A 33 -8.79 -8.56 2.71
C LEU A 33 -9.15 -7.49 3.75
N PHE A 34 -10.43 -7.14 3.83
CA PHE A 34 -10.97 -6.08 4.69
C PHE A 34 -11.81 -6.58 5.87
N ASP A 35 -11.83 -7.91 6.12
CA ASP A 35 -12.48 -8.45 7.31
C ASP A 35 -11.88 -7.79 8.58
N GLU A 36 -12.73 -7.30 9.48
CA GLU A 36 -12.33 -6.52 10.65
C GLU A 36 -11.27 -7.23 11.51
N ASP A 37 -11.40 -8.54 11.69
CA ASP A 37 -10.49 -9.36 12.50
C ASP A 37 -9.17 -9.71 11.79
N LYS A 38 -9.03 -9.39 10.50
CA LYS A 38 -7.88 -9.77 9.67
C LYS A 38 -7.17 -8.60 9.01
N ILE A 39 -7.83 -7.44 8.90
CA ILE A 39 -7.39 -6.32 8.07
C ILE A 39 -5.94 -5.90 8.37
N SER A 40 -5.58 -5.67 9.65
CA SER A 40 -4.21 -5.30 10.05
C SER A 40 -3.18 -6.36 9.63
N ASN A 41 -3.48 -7.64 9.89
CA ASN A 41 -2.58 -8.74 9.51
C ASN A 41 -2.46 -8.87 7.99
N ASN A 42 -3.54 -8.68 7.24
CA ASN A 42 -3.51 -8.73 5.78
C ASN A 42 -2.67 -7.56 5.22
N PHE A 43 -2.79 -6.37 5.80
CA PHE A 43 -2.13 -5.16 5.33
C PHE A 43 -0.61 -5.18 5.53
N ILE A 44 -0.11 -5.83 6.59
CA ILE A 44 1.33 -6.09 6.79
C ILE A 44 1.84 -7.34 6.04
N ASN A 45 0.96 -8.10 5.38
CA ASN A 45 1.27 -9.32 4.62
C ASN A 45 0.74 -9.27 3.18
N ILE A 46 0.65 -8.06 2.60
CA ILE A 46 0.00 -7.85 1.30
C ILE A 46 0.66 -8.64 0.16
N ASN A 47 1.94 -8.99 0.29
CA ASN A 47 2.68 -9.84 -0.64
C ASN A 47 2.20 -11.31 -0.67
N LYS A 48 1.44 -11.75 0.33
CA LYS A 48 0.75 -13.05 0.31
C LYS A 48 -0.56 -12.98 -0.49
N VAL A 49 -1.09 -11.78 -0.72
CA VAL A 49 -2.36 -11.52 -1.42
C VAL A 49 -2.12 -11.12 -2.88
N PHE A 50 -1.14 -10.26 -3.14
CA PHE A 50 -0.84 -9.76 -4.48
C PHE A 50 0.59 -10.10 -4.91
N PRO A 51 0.86 -10.26 -6.21
CA PRO A 51 2.24 -10.25 -6.72
C PRO A 51 2.92 -8.92 -6.37
N THR A 52 4.15 -8.98 -5.86
CA THR A 52 4.93 -7.79 -5.48
C THR A 52 6.32 -7.83 -6.07
N THR A 53 6.83 -6.66 -6.45
CA THR A 53 8.24 -6.49 -6.81
C THR A 53 8.96 -5.78 -5.67
N PRO A 54 10.02 -6.38 -5.07
CA PRO A 54 10.78 -5.72 -4.01
C PRO A 54 11.52 -4.48 -4.54
N ILE A 55 11.39 -3.38 -3.82
CA ILE A 55 12.24 -2.19 -4.03
C ILE A 55 13.35 -2.24 -2.98
N ALA A 56 14.60 -2.34 -3.44
CA ALA A 56 15.73 -2.42 -2.53
C ALA A 56 15.92 -1.11 -1.75
N LYS A 57 16.12 -1.21 -0.44
CA LYS A 57 16.54 -0.08 0.40
C LYS A 57 17.94 0.40 0.00
N SER A 58 18.23 1.67 0.29
CA SER A 58 19.58 2.23 0.12
C SER A 58 20.63 1.42 0.87
N LYS A 59 21.85 1.32 0.30
CA LYS A 59 23.03 0.76 0.99
C LYS A 59 23.48 1.63 2.18
N SER A 60 23.10 2.90 2.18
CA SER A 60 23.41 3.88 3.21
C SER A 60 22.12 4.62 3.57
N PRO A 61 21.22 3.99 4.35
CA PRO A 61 19.97 4.62 4.77
C PRO A 61 20.26 5.76 5.75
N HIS A 62 19.45 6.81 5.70
CA HIS A 62 19.44 7.82 6.74
C HIS A 62 18.92 7.19 8.04
N VAL A 63 19.60 7.47 9.16
CA VAL A 63 19.19 7.03 10.49
C VAL A 63 18.77 8.25 11.29
N PHE A 64 17.51 8.30 11.69
CA PHE A 64 16.99 9.40 12.50
C PHE A 64 17.58 9.36 13.91
N VAL A 65 17.94 10.54 14.42
CA VAL A 65 18.36 10.70 15.82
C VAL A 65 17.13 10.57 16.71
N LYS A 66 17.14 9.61 17.64
CA LYS A 66 16.07 9.46 18.62
C LYS A 66 16.21 10.52 19.71
N ARG A 67 15.13 11.22 20.02
CA ARG A 67 15.05 12.12 21.17
C ARG A 67 13.86 11.73 22.05
N ALA A 68 14.10 11.71 23.36
CA ALA A 68 13.05 11.40 24.32
C ALA A 68 11.93 12.45 24.20
N PHE A 69 10.74 11.96 23.95
CA PHE A 69 9.52 12.74 23.94
C PHE A 69 8.38 11.80 24.34
N GLU A 70 7.55 12.24 25.27
CA GLU A 70 6.35 11.52 25.65
C GLU A 70 5.17 12.19 24.94
N LEU A 71 4.38 11.39 24.22
CA LEU A 71 3.14 11.89 23.66
C LEU A 71 2.20 12.30 24.80
N PRO A 72 1.39 13.36 24.62
CA PRO A 72 0.42 13.74 25.63
C PRO A 72 -0.63 12.63 25.79
N GLU A 73 -1.05 12.38 27.03
CA GLU A 73 -2.11 11.40 27.33
C GLU A 73 -3.46 11.84 26.73
N PHE A 74 -3.70 13.14 26.64
CA PHE A 74 -4.93 13.73 26.11
C PHE A 74 -4.67 14.74 25.01
N TYR A 75 -5.61 14.85 24.06
CA TYR A 75 -5.61 15.89 23.03
C TYR A 75 -7.00 16.53 22.89
N GLU A 76 -7.05 17.75 22.35
CA GLU A 76 -8.30 18.46 22.08
C GLU A 76 -8.62 18.46 20.58
N LEU A 77 -9.87 18.15 20.25
CA LEU A 77 -10.41 18.23 18.90
C LEU A 77 -11.85 18.74 18.99
N ASP A 78 -12.19 19.79 18.24
CA ASP A 78 -13.53 20.40 18.21
C ASP A 78 -14.10 20.75 19.60
N GLY A 79 -13.25 21.24 20.51
CA GLY A 79 -13.62 21.63 21.87
C GLY A 79 -13.90 20.46 22.82
N LYS A 80 -13.53 19.23 22.44
CA LYS A 80 -13.61 18.02 23.28
C LYS A 80 -12.24 17.46 23.55
N THR A 81 -12.06 16.91 24.75
CA THR A 81 -10.83 16.22 25.16
C THR A 81 -10.97 14.72 24.92
N TYR A 82 -9.95 14.12 24.33
CA TYR A 82 -9.88 12.69 24.02
C TYR A 82 -8.61 12.09 24.62
N ASN A 83 -8.70 10.84 25.10
CA ASN A 83 -7.51 10.08 25.46
C ASN A 83 -6.84 9.56 24.17
N LEU A 84 -5.51 9.74 24.07
CA LEU A 84 -4.75 9.37 22.89
C LEU A 84 -4.69 7.86 22.67
N GLU A 85 -4.45 7.08 23.73
CA GLU A 85 -4.35 5.62 23.63
C GLU A 85 -5.69 5.00 23.22
N GLU A 86 -6.79 5.45 23.84
CA GLU A 86 -8.14 5.03 23.46
C GLU A 86 -8.45 5.37 22.00
N SER A 87 -7.98 6.52 21.52
CA SER A 87 -8.19 6.93 20.13
C SER A 87 -7.38 6.06 19.16
N LEU A 88 -6.13 5.75 19.48
CA LEU A 88 -5.30 4.86 18.68
C LEU A 88 -5.90 3.46 18.57
N ASP A 89 -6.46 2.92 19.66
CA ASP A 89 -7.17 1.64 19.66
C ASP A 89 -8.51 1.71 18.90
N TYR A 90 -9.27 2.78 19.07
CA TYR A 90 -10.54 3.00 18.35
C TYR A 90 -10.32 3.03 16.84
N PHE A 91 -9.30 3.74 16.37
CA PHE A 91 -8.94 3.80 14.94
C PHE A 91 -8.17 2.56 14.44
N LYS A 92 -7.96 1.55 15.29
CA LYS A 92 -7.20 0.34 14.96
C LYS A 92 -5.83 0.67 14.35
N SER A 93 -5.12 1.60 14.98
CA SER A 93 -3.84 2.08 14.48
C SER A 93 -2.78 0.97 14.53
N ASP A 94 -2.21 0.60 13.38
CA ASP A 94 -1.16 -0.43 13.30
C ASP A 94 0.24 0.13 13.63
N GLY A 95 0.43 1.45 13.56
CA GLY A 95 1.70 2.09 13.93
C GLY A 95 1.66 3.61 13.82
N LEU A 96 2.48 4.26 14.65
CA LEU A 96 2.61 5.72 14.69
C LEU A 96 4.08 6.09 14.82
N ILE A 97 4.52 7.01 13.96
CA ILE A 97 5.85 7.61 13.97
C ILE A 97 5.69 9.12 13.96
N VAL A 98 6.37 9.81 14.89
CA VAL A 98 6.39 11.27 14.96
C VAL A 98 7.82 11.76 14.76
N LEU A 99 8.02 12.50 13.66
CA LEU A 99 9.25 13.19 13.34
C LEU A 99 9.06 14.69 13.54
N HIS A 100 10.03 15.35 14.19
CA HIS A 100 10.02 16.80 14.31
C HIS A 100 11.44 17.34 14.16
N LYS A 101 11.63 18.26 13.20
CA LYS A 101 12.93 18.88 12.88
C LYS A 101 14.06 17.87 12.64
N GLY A 102 13.73 16.71 12.05
CA GLY A 102 14.69 15.64 11.73
C GLY A 102 14.98 14.68 12.87
N ASP A 103 14.41 14.90 14.06
CA ASP A 103 14.51 13.98 15.18
C ASP A 103 13.30 13.04 15.23
N LEU A 104 13.56 11.78 15.57
CA LEU A 104 12.53 10.79 15.88
C LEU A 104 12.12 10.95 17.34
N LEU A 105 10.89 11.46 17.54
CA LEU A 105 10.34 11.75 18.86
C LEU A 105 9.54 10.57 19.41
N TYR A 106 8.80 9.87 18.55
CA TYR A 106 7.97 8.75 18.94
C TYR A 106 7.90 7.70 17.83
N GLU A 107 7.91 6.44 18.21
CA GLU A 107 7.82 5.28 17.33
C GLU A 107 7.14 4.15 18.12
N SER A 108 5.96 3.71 17.70
CA SER A 108 5.29 2.55 18.28
C SER A 108 4.46 1.82 17.23
N TYR A 109 4.27 0.52 17.46
CA TYR A 109 3.63 -0.39 16.53
C TYR A 109 2.68 -1.31 17.30
N TRP A 110 1.56 -1.65 16.69
CA TRP A 110 0.51 -2.48 17.27
C TRP A 110 0.02 -3.52 16.25
N GLN A 111 -0.92 -4.38 16.64
CA GLN A 111 -1.56 -5.37 15.74
C GLN A 111 -0.59 -6.29 14.97
N GLY A 112 0.55 -6.62 15.58
CA GLY A 112 1.60 -7.45 14.97
C GLY A 112 2.50 -6.73 13.95
N ASN A 113 2.29 -5.43 13.73
CA ASN A 113 3.19 -4.57 12.97
C ASN A 113 4.47 -4.29 13.77
N SER A 114 5.52 -3.88 13.07
CA SER A 114 6.84 -3.58 13.63
C SER A 114 7.62 -2.66 12.71
N LYS A 115 8.81 -2.22 13.14
CA LYS A 115 9.75 -1.48 12.29
C LYS A 115 10.25 -2.26 11.06
N ASP A 116 10.14 -3.59 11.08
CA ASP A 116 10.71 -4.48 10.06
C ASP A 116 9.63 -5.04 9.10
N THR A 117 8.36 -4.69 9.31
CA THR A 117 7.23 -5.11 8.46
C THR A 117 6.94 -4.06 7.39
N ASN A 118 6.57 -4.53 6.20
CA ASN A 118 6.08 -3.67 5.12
C ASN A 118 4.56 -3.56 5.20
N HIS A 119 4.05 -2.38 5.50
CA HIS A 119 2.62 -2.09 5.50
C HIS A 119 2.19 -1.56 4.13
N ILE A 120 1.03 -2.00 3.61
CA ILE A 120 0.45 -1.40 2.40
C ILE A 120 0.20 0.11 2.62
N SER A 121 0.63 0.93 1.66
CA SER A 121 0.53 2.39 1.77
C SER A 121 -0.74 2.98 1.15
N TRP A 122 -1.52 2.16 0.44
CA TRP A 122 -2.69 2.58 -0.32
C TRP A 122 -2.38 3.81 -1.19
N SER A 123 -3.22 4.84 -1.16
CA SER A 123 -3.07 6.04 -1.97
C SER A 123 -1.85 6.90 -1.59
N VAL A 124 -1.17 6.66 -0.48
CA VAL A 124 0.11 7.34 -0.18
C VAL A 124 1.15 7.04 -1.27
N ALA A 125 1.07 5.88 -1.94
CA ALA A 125 1.90 5.55 -3.10
C ALA A 125 1.88 6.61 -4.20
N LYS A 126 0.76 7.32 -4.40
CA LYS A 126 0.60 8.35 -5.43
C LYS A 126 1.53 9.54 -5.22
N SER A 127 1.83 9.89 -3.96
CA SER A 127 2.77 10.97 -3.64
C SER A 127 4.20 10.65 -4.08
N PHE A 128 4.64 9.39 -3.93
CA PHE A 128 5.93 8.95 -4.44
C PHE A 128 5.98 9.00 -5.97
N LEU A 129 4.92 8.56 -6.64
CA LEU A 129 4.82 8.65 -8.10
C LEU A 129 4.86 10.11 -8.58
N SER A 130 4.13 11.01 -7.93
CA SER A 130 4.17 12.44 -8.23
C SER A 130 5.57 13.04 -8.09
N ALA A 131 6.29 12.70 -7.01
CA ALA A 131 7.67 13.12 -6.83
C ALA A 131 8.61 12.61 -7.94
N LEU A 132 8.47 11.35 -8.36
CA LEU A 132 9.24 10.78 -9.46
C LEU A 132 8.96 11.47 -10.80
N ILE A 133 7.71 11.86 -11.06
CA ILE A 133 7.36 12.65 -12.25
C ILE A 133 8.02 14.05 -12.17
N GLY A 134 8.03 14.67 -10.99
CA GLY A 134 8.73 15.94 -10.77
C GLY A 134 10.24 15.84 -11.05
N ILE A 135 10.89 14.77 -10.61
CA ILE A 135 12.31 14.49 -10.92
C ILE A 135 12.50 14.29 -12.43
N ALA A 136 11.67 13.47 -13.07
CA ALA A 136 11.76 13.22 -14.51
C ALA A 136 11.56 14.50 -15.34
N TYR A 137 10.68 15.40 -14.90
CA TYR A 137 10.51 16.72 -15.51
C TYR A 137 11.74 17.61 -15.32
N HIS A 138 12.27 17.70 -14.11
CA HIS A 138 13.50 18.45 -13.84
C HIS A 138 14.69 17.94 -14.67
N ASP A 139 14.80 16.62 -14.85
CA ASP A 139 15.87 15.99 -15.63
C ASP A 139 15.65 16.06 -17.16
N GLY A 140 14.57 16.72 -17.61
CA GLY A 140 14.26 16.92 -19.03
C GLY A 140 13.72 15.68 -19.76
N LEU A 141 13.36 14.62 -19.03
CA LEU A 141 12.71 13.43 -19.60
C LEU A 141 11.25 13.71 -19.96
N ILE A 142 10.62 14.65 -19.25
CA ILE A 142 9.34 15.26 -19.62
C ILE A 142 9.64 16.70 -20.05
N ALA A 143 9.21 17.07 -21.25
CA ALA A 143 9.59 18.35 -21.85
C ALA A 143 8.68 19.48 -21.35
N ASP A 144 7.37 19.22 -21.27
CA ASP A 144 6.38 20.13 -20.69
C ASP A 144 5.31 19.31 -19.96
N LEU A 145 4.87 19.77 -18.79
CA LEU A 145 3.72 19.18 -18.10
C LEU A 145 2.38 19.46 -18.81
N ASN A 146 2.36 20.43 -19.73
CA ASN A 146 1.24 20.69 -20.63
C ASN A 146 1.21 19.74 -21.83
N ASP A 147 2.26 18.94 -22.04
CA ASP A 147 2.24 17.92 -23.07
C ASP A 147 1.10 16.92 -22.81
N PRO A 148 0.41 16.46 -23.86
CA PRO A 148 -0.57 15.41 -23.72
C PRO A 148 0.13 14.11 -23.31
N ILE A 149 -0.51 13.30 -22.46
CA ILE A 149 0.07 12.03 -21.98
C ILE A 149 0.42 11.09 -23.15
N THR A 150 -0.33 11.16 -24.26
CA THR A 150 -0.10 10.39 -25.49
C THR A 150 1.20 10.73 -26.22
N LYS A 151 1.86 11.84 -25.86
CA LYS A 151 3.24 12.10 -26.29
C LYS A 151 4.20 11.02 -25.76
N TYR A 152 3.98 10.57 -24.53
CA TYR A 152 4.83 9.63 -23.80
C TYR A 152 4.29 8.20 -23.78
N LEU A 153 2.96 8.02 -23.73
CA LEU A 153 2.28 6.73 -23.65
C LEU A 153 1.36 6.55 -24.85
N LYS A 154 1.84 5.91 -25.91
CA LYS A 154 1.09 5.74 -27.17
C LYS A 154 -0.17 4.88 -27.02
N ASP A 155 -0.19 3.98 -26.04
CA ASP A 155 -1.33 3.10 -25.77
C ASP A 155 -2.58 3.86 -25.26
N PHE A 156 -2.44 5.16 -24.95
CA PHE A 156 -3.54 6.00 -24.46
C PHE A 156 -4.30 6.71 -25.59
N ILE A 157 -3.86 6.56 -26.85
CA ILE A 157 -4.57 7.07 -28.03
C ILE A 157 -5.91 6.32 -28.17
N GLY A 158 -7.02 7.06 -28.38
CA GLY A 158 -8.37 6.51 -28.42
C GLY A 158 -9.00 6.21 -27.05
N THR A 159 -8.30 6.51 -25.95
CA THR A 159 -8.84 6.35 -24.59
C THR A 159 -9.39 7.67 -24.05
N GLY A 160 -10.09 7.65 -22.90
CA GLY A 160 -10.53 8.87 -22.22
C GLY A 160 -9.38 9.80 -21.80
N TYR A 161 -8.15 9.30 -21.76
CA TYR A 161 -6.95 10.09 -21.48
C TYR A 161 -6.28 10.68 -22.72
N GLU A 162 -6.82 10.43 -23.91
CA GLU A 162 -6.28 11.03 -25.12
C GLU A 162 -6.29 12.56 -25.02
N ASN A 163 -5.16 13.18 -25.35
CA ASN A 163 -4.94 14.62 -25.26
C ASN A 163 -4.99 15.22 -23.83
N VAL A 164 -5.14 14.41 -22.78
CA VAL A 164 -5.10 14.92 -21.40
C VAL A 164 -3.68 15.37 -21.07
N PRO A 165 -3.47 16.63 -20.62
CA PRO A 165 -2.18 17.11 -20.15
C PRO A 165 -1.68 16.35 -18.92
N ILE A 166 -0.37 16.12 -18.83
CA ILE A 166 0.23 15.46 -17.65
C ILE A 166 -0.12 16.21 -16.35
N ARG A 167 -0.10 17.55 -16.37
CA ARG A 167 -0.48 18.37 -15.21
C ARG A 167 -1.87 18.06 -14.68
N ASP A 168 -2.84 17.79 -15.56
CA ASP A 168 -4.22 17.57 -15.19
C ASP A 168 -4.39 16.17 -14.58
N ILE A 169 -3.59 15.19 -15.02
CA ILE A 169 -3.52 13.86 -14.40
C ILE A 169 -2.93 13.96 -12.98
N LEU A 170 -1.83 14.71 -12.82
CA LEU A 170 -1.17 14.90 -11.52
C LEU A 170 -2.08 15.62 -10.49
N GLN A 171 -3.01 16.46 -10.98
CA GLN A 171 -3.92 17.25 -10.17
C GLN A 171 -5.30 16.60 -9.98
N MET A 172 -5.48 15.35 -10.45
CA MET A 172 -6.77 14.65 -10.40
C MET A 172 -7.89 15.41 -11.13
N SER A 173 -7.56 16.10 -12.23
CA SER A 173 -8.46 16.97 -13.00
C SER A 173 -8.49 16.60 -14.48
N SER A 174 -8.30 15.32 -14.80
CA SER A 174 -8.27 14.82 -16.19
C SER A 174 -9.62 14.90 -16.91
N GLY A 175 -10.73 15.01 -16.17
CA GLY A 175 -12.09 14.96 -16.72
C GLY A 175 -12.54 13.57 -17.16
N VAL A 176 -11.74 12.52 -16.91
CA VAL A 176 -12.10 11.13 -17.20
C VAL A 176 -13.19 10.69 -16.23
N VAL A 177 -14.30 10.19 -16.79
CA VAL A 177 -15.38 9.60 -16.00
C VAL A 177 -14.88 8.28 -15.41
N PHE A 178 -14.89 8.18 -14.09
CA PHE A 178 -14.49 6.99 -13.35
C PHE A 178 -15.42 6.81 -12.15
N ASN A 179 -15.88 5.59 -11.91
CA ASN A 179 -16.62 5.24 -10.70
C ASN A 179 -15.62 4.72 -9.66
N GLU A 180 -15.49 5.44 -8.55
CA GLU A 180 -14.60 5.08 -7.43
C GLU A 180 -15.35 4.35 -6.30
N ASP A 181 -16.61 3.97 -6.53
CA ASP A 181 -17.34 3.13 -5.59
C ASP A 181 -16.79 1.70 -5.61
N TYR A 182 -15.97 1.39 -4.59
CA TYR A 182 -15.40 0.04 -4.39
C TYR A 182 -16.45 -1.01 -3.98
N ALA A 183 -17.69 -0.61 -3.70
CA ALA A 183 -18.79 -1.48 -3.33
C ALA A 183 -19.83 -1.70 -4.47
N ASP A 184 -19.68 -1.00 -5.60
CA ASP A 184 -20.53 -1.17 -6.79
C ASP A 184 -20.06 -2.40 -7.61
N PRO A 185 -20.88 -3.44 -7.79
CA PRO A 185 -20.49 -4.71 -8.40
C PRO A 185 -20.11 -4.67 -9.89
#